data_AF-A0A3N0FUP1-F1
#
_entry.id   AF-A0A3N0FUP1-F1
#
_cell.length_a   1.000
_cell.length_b   1.000
_cell.length_c   1.000
_cell.angle_alpha   90.00
_cell.angle_beta   90.00
_cell.angle_gamma   90.00
#
_symmetry.space_group_name_H-M   'P 1'
#
loop_
_entity.id
_entity.type
_entity.pdbx_description
1 polymer ?
#
loop_
_entity_poly.entity_id
_entity_poly.type
_entity_poly.pdbx_seq_one_letter_code
_entity_poly.pdbx_strand_id
1 'polypeptide(L)'
;MSNSSEPDTVFDDFMTLSALLTGFSQFELTGTGLARDYFTWLQHNAAGPFKHLLDDFAAQPHDDALRLSWLEATVLTSLTLGPVARSVLRLWYTGQWVPITPEPDAAAYFLSDAAWREALIWQAIHAHPQALRQQEFGAWAEPPSAEWRTRG
;
A
#
# COMPACT_ATOMS: atom_id res chain seq x y z
N MET A 1 -10.66 20.10 25.19
CA MET A 1 -9.56 19.81 24.26
C MET A 1 -9.64 18.33 23.98
N SER A 2 -10.30 17.95 22.88
CA SER A 2 -10.66 16.56 22.60
C SER A 2 -9.41 15.72 22.41
N ASN A 3 -9.30 14.62 23.17
CA ASN A 3 -8.46 13.49 22.81
C ASN A 3 -8.93 13.01 21.43
N SER A 4 -8.19 13.32 20.36
CA SER A 4 -8.13 12.41 19.23
C SER A 4 -7.66 11.08 19.83
N SER A 5 -8.52 10.07 19.76
CA SER A 5 -8.31 8.84 20.52
C SER A 5 -7.12 8.12 19.89
N GLU A 6 -6.19 7.58 20.69
CA GLU A 6 -5.07 6.72 20.26
C GLU A 6 -5.31 5.84 18.99
N PRO A 7 -6.49 5.21 18.77
CA PRO A 7 -6.79 4.52 17.51
C PRO A 7 -6.76 5.38 16.23
N ASP A 8 -7.05 6.68 16.32
CA ASP A 8 -6.99 7.61 15.19
C ASP A 8 -5.53 7.91 14.84
N THR A 9 -4.65 8.12 15.83
CA THR A 9 -3.23 8.38 15.57
C THR A 9 -2.52 7.19 14.95
N VAL A 10 -2.82 5.96 15.40
CA VAL A 10 -2.22 4.75 14.81
C VAL A 10 -2.71 4.53 13.37
N PHE A 11 -3.96 4.86 13.07
CA PHE A 11 -4.48 4.80 11.71
C PHE A 11 -3.82 5.86 10.81
N ASP A 12 -3.62 7.07 11.29
CA ASP A 12 -2.93 8.14 10.55
C ASP A 12 -1.46 7.78 10.25
N ASP A 13 -0.77 7.13 11.20
CA ASP A 13 0.57 6.58 10.99
C ASP A 13 0.56 5.48 9.92
N PHE A 14 -0.43 4.58 9.96
CA PHE A 14 -0.60 3.57 8.90
C PHE A 14 -0.84 4.19 7.52
N MET A 15 -1.65 5.25 7.44
CA MET A 15 -1.91 5.95 6.18
C MET A 15 -0.66 6.65 5.67
N THR A 16 0.11 7.28 6.55
CA THR A 16 1.37 7.95 6.19
C THR A 16 2.42 6.93 5.73
N LEU A 17 2.61 5.84 6.49
CA LEU A 17 3.47 4.72 6.12
C LEU A 17 3.09 4.15 4.74
N SER A 18 1.79 3.91 4.51
CA SER A 18 1.28 3.36 3.25
C SER A 18 1.54 4.30 2.08
N ALA A 19 1.36 5.61 2.27
CA ALA A 19 1.64 6.61 1.25
C ALA A 19 3.13 6.61 0.87
N LEU A 20 4.02 6.59 1.86
CA LEU A 20 5.46 6.55 1.63
C LEU A 20 5.92 5.25 0.95
N LEU A 21 5.38 4.10 1.37
CA LEU A 21 5.70 2.80 0.75
C LEU A 21 5.24 2.74 -0.71
N THR A 22 4.04 3.23 -1.00
CA THR A 22 3.42 3.05 -2.32
C THR A 22 3.76 4.15 -3.32
N GLY A 23 4.10 5.35 -2.83
CA GLY A 23 4.24 6.56 -3.64
C GLY A 23 2.92 7.25 -3.98
N PHE A 24 1.78 6.69 -3.57
CA PHE A 24 0.45 7.29 -3.73
C PHE A 24 0.13 8.21 -2.54
N SER A 25 -0.63 9.26 -2.77
CA SER A 25 -1.07 10.16 -1.71
C SER A 25 -2.08 9.46 -0.77
N GLN A 26 -2.17 9.94 0.47
CA GLN A 26 -3.18 9.43 1.41
C GLN A 26 -4.61 9.59 0.87
N PHE A 27 -4.87 10.65 0.08
CA PHE A 27 -6.15 10.86 -0.58
C PHE A 27 -6.46 9.75 -1.59
N GLU A 28 -5.49 9.36 -2.44
CA GLU A 28 -5.65 8.27 -3.39
C GLU A 28 -5.88 6.93 -2.67
N LEU A 29 -5.11 6.68 -1.60
CA LEU A 29 -5.27 5.47 -0.79
C LEU A 29 -6.65 5.40 -0.11
N THR A 30 -7.13 6.50 0.47
CA THR A 30 -8.49 6.58 1.02
C THR A 30 -9.56 6.42 -0.07
N GLY A 31 -9.30 6.94 -1.27
CA GLY A 31 -10.19 6.84 -2.44
C GLY A 31 -10.48 5.41 -2.88
N THR A 32 -9.61 4.45 -2.56
CA THR A 32 -9.87 3.01 -2.80
C THR A 32 -11.02 2.46 -1.95
N GLY A 33 -11.36 3.12 -0.83
CA GLY A 33 -12.29 2.60 0.17
C GLY A 33 -11.74 1.43 1.02
N LEU A 34 -10.50 0.98 0.79
CA LEU A 34 -9.92 -0.21 1.43
C LEU A 34 -9.04 0.10 2.65
N ALA A 35 -8.71 1.37 2.89
CA ALA A 35 -7.75 1.77 3.92
C ALA A 35 -8.06 1.22 5.31
N ARG A 36 -9.31 1.38 5.79
CA ARG A 36 -9.73 0.88 7.10
C ARG A 36 -9.80 -0.66 7.12
N ASP A 37 -10.26 -1.28 6.05
CA ASP A 37 -10.33 -2.75 5.95
C ASP A 37 -8.94 -3.37 6.02
N TYR A 38 -7.97 -2.82 5.28
CA TYR A 38 -6.58 -3.27 5.32
C TYR A 38 -5.96 -3.05 6.70
N PHE A 39 -6.15 -1.88 7.30
CA PHE A 39 -5.66 -1.60 8.64
C PHE A 39 -6.21 -2.60 9.68
N THR A 40 -7.53 -2.81 9.70
CA THR A 40 -8.17 -3.76 10.61
C THR A 40 -7.72 -5.19 10.32
N TRP A 41 -7.56 -5.57 9.05
CA TRP A 41 -7.10 -6.91 8.69
C TRP A 41 -5.66 -7.16 9.16
N LEU A 42 -4.76 -6.21 8.96
CA LEU A 42 -3.35 -6.29 9.37
C LEU A 42 -3.18 -6.37 10.89
N GLN A 43 -3.97 -5.59 11.65
CA GLN A 43 -3.96 -5.65 13.11
C GLN A 43 -4.33 -7.04 13.65
N HIS A 44 -5.21 -7.77 12.97
CA HIS A 44 -5.63 -9.10 13.43
C HIS A 44 -4.74 -10.22 12.90
N ASN A 45 -4.36 -10.17 11.62
CA ASN A 45 -3.71 -11.29 10.93
C ASN A 45 -2.19 -11.17 10.82
N ALA A 46 -1.64 -9.97 11.01
CA ALA A 46 -0.20 -9.69 11.02
C ALA A 46 0.22 -8.94 12.30
N ALA A 47 -0.55 -9.10 13.39
CA ALA A 47 -0.51 -8.27 14.59
C ALA A 47 0.91 -7.93 15.10
N GLY A 48 1.76 -8.95 15.31
CA GLY A 48 3.10 -8.75 15.86
C GLY A 48 4.02 -7.94 14.94
N PRO A 49 4.33 -8.43 13.74
CA PRO A 49 5.17 -7.70 12.78
C PRO A 49 4.61 -6.34 12.39
N PHE A 50 3.28 -6.23 12.20
CA PHE A 50 2.63 -4.98 11.81
C PHE A 50 2.67 -3.94 12.92
N LYS A 51 2.39 -4.33 14.16
CA LYS A 51 2.51 -3.43 15.32
C LYS A 51 3.95 -2.94 15.48
N HIS A 52 4.93 -3.84 15.37
CA HIS A 52 6.34 -3.47 15.48
C HIS A 52 6.75 -2.45 14.40
N LEU A 53 6.31 -2.66 13.16
CA LEU A 53 6.55 -1.71 12.08
C LEU A 53 5.93 -0.33 12.36
N LEU A 54 4.69 -0.28 12.87
CA LEU A 54 4.02 0.98 13.20
C LEU A 54 4.65 1.68 14.40
N ASP A 55 5.04 0.95 15.44
CA ASP A 55 5.73 1.51 16.61
C ASP A 55 7.06 2.16 16.18
N ASP A 56 7.85 1.47 15.35
CA ASP A 56 9.12 1.98 14.83
C ASP A 56 8.92 3.20 13.91
N PHE A 57 7.85 3.21 13.12
CA PHE A 57 7.46 4.33 12.28
C PHE A 57 7.06 5.56 13.10
N ALA A 58 6.23 5.36 14.14
CA ALA A 58 5.78 6.43 15.04
C ALA A 58 6.94 7.06 15.82
N ALA A 59 8.00 6.29 16.08
CA ALA A 59 9.23 6.80 16.70
C ALA A 59 10.10 7.66 15.75
N GLN A 60 9.85 7.64 14.44
CA GLN A 60 10.59 8.47 13.49
C GLN A 60 10.13 9.94 13.56
N PRO A 61 11.05 10.90 13.31
CA PRO A 61 10.69 12.31 13.20
C PRO A 61 9.51 12.52 12.25
N HIS A 62 8.62 13.47 12.57
CA HIS A 62 7.49 13.85 11.71
C HIS A 62 7.95 14.65 10.49
N ASP A 63 8.78 14.02 9.66
CA ASP A 63 9.31 14.54 8.40
C ASP A 63 9.30 13.40 7.36
N ASP A 64 8.56 13.60 6.28
CA ASP A 64 8.33 12.57 5.28
C ASP A 64 9.62 12.17 4.53
N ALA A 65 10.56 13.10 4.31
CA ALA A 65 11.81 12.82 3.61
C ALA A 65 12.75 11.96 4.49
N LEU A 66 12.81 12.25 5.79
CA LEU A 66 13.55 11.43 6.75
C LEU A 66 12.91 10.05 6.92
N ARG A 67 11.57 9.99 7.02
CA ARG A 67 10.83 8.73 7.12
C ARG A 67 11.00 7.85 5.88
N LEU A 68 10.95 8.44 4.69
CA LEU A 68 11.19 7.72 3.44
C LEU A 68 12.61 7.16 3.39
N SER A 69 13.62 7.98 3.73
CA SER A 69 15.02 7.55 3.77
C SER A 69 15.23 6.39 4.76
N TRP A 70 14.57 6.43 5.93
CA TRP A 70 14.59 5.35 6.91
C TRP A 70 13.91 4.08 6.39
N LEU A 71 12.73 4.20 5.75
CA LEU A 71 12.02 3.07 5.16
C LEU A 71 12.90 2.34 4.14
N GLU A 72 13.53 3.08 3.23
CA GLU A 72 14.38 2.54 2.18
C GLU A 72 15.66 1.90 2.73
N ALA A 73 16.39 2.60 3.58
CA ALA A 73 17.69 2.18 4.05
C ALA A 73 17.64 1.11 5.16
N THR A 74 16.58 1.12 5.98
CA THR A 74 16.50 0.32 7.22
C THR A 74 15.37 -0.71 7.18
N VAL A 75 14.14 -0.29 6.86
CA VAL A 75 12.98 -1.20 6.94
C VAL A 75 13.01 -2.22 5.82
N LEU A 76 13.16 -1.77 4.56
CA LEU A 76 13.10 -2.66 3.40
C LEU A 76 14.28 -3.63 3.32
N THR A 77 15.41 -3.30 3.96
CA THR A 77 16.62 -4.13 4.04
C THR A 77 16.63 -5.04 5.28
N SER A 78 15.76 -4.79 6.26
CA SER A 78 15.66 -5.57 7.49
C SER A 78 15.13 -6.98 7.26
N LEU A 79 15.75 -7.97 7.89
CA LEU A 79 15.27 -9.36 7.91
C LEU A 79 13.99 -9.53 8.73
N THR A 80 13.70 -8.60 9.64
CA THR A 80 12.53 -8.67 10.54
C THR A 80 11.37 -7.81 10.03
N LEU A 81 11.64 -6.56 9.63
CA LEU A 81 10.61 -5.61 9.20
C LEU A 81 10.38 -5.62 7.69
N GLY A 82 11.39 -6.00 6.90
CA GLY A 82 11.29 -6.03 5.45
C GLY A 82 10.16 -6.92 4.92
N PRO A 83 9.96 -8.15 5.45
CA PRO A 83 8.86 -9.01 5.03
C PRO A 83 7.47 -8.37 5.21
N VAL A 84 7.18 -7.79 6.37
CA VAL A 84 5.87 -7.15 6.62
C VAL A 84 5.67 -5.90 5.77
N ALA A 85 6.69 -5.06 5.63
CA ALA A 85 6.61 -3.86 4.80
C ALA A 85 6.34 -4.19 3.33
N ARG A 86 7.03 -5.21 2.78
CA ARG A 86 6.81 -5.69 1.41
C ARG A 86 5.44 -6.36 1.24
N SER A 87 4.95 -7.08 2.24
CA SER A 87 3.59 -7.65 2.19
C SER A 87 2.52 -6.56 2.22
N VAL A 88 2.69 -5.48 3.00
CA VAL A 88 1.79 -4.31 2.96
C VAL A 88 1.86 -3.60 1.60
N LEU A 89 3.06 -3.39 1.06
CA LEU A 89 3.24 -2.82 -0.27
C LEU A 89 2.51 -3.66 -1.33
N ARG A 90 2.72 -4.99 -1.33
CA ARG A 90 2.09 -5.90 -2.28
C ARG A 90 0.57 -5.93 -2.09
N LEU A 91 0.08 -5.88 -0.86
CA LEU A 91 -1.36 -5.80 -0.58
C LEU A 91 -1.98 -4.57 -1.25
N TRP A 92 -1.38 -3.40 -1.13
CA TRP A 92 -1.86 -2.20 -1.80
C TRP A 92 -1.83 -2.32 -3.33
N TYR A 93 -0.72 -2.82 -3.88
CA TYR A 93 -0.56 -2.89 -5.33
C TYR A 93 -1.43 -3.95 -5.98
N THR A 94 -1.66 -5.10 -5.34
CA THR A 94 -2.31 -6.25 -6.00
C THR A 94 -3.62 -6.68 -5.34
N GLY A 95 -3.96 -6.14 -4.17
CA GLY A 95 -5.08 -6.62 -3.36
C GLY A 95 -4.85 -7.99 -2.72
N GLN A 96 -3.63 -8.54 -2.84
CA GLN A 96 -3.28 -9.86 -2.33
C GLN A 96 -2.40 -9.74 -1.09
N TRP A 97 -2.73 -10.53 -0.07
CA TRP A 97 -1.84 -10.73 1.05
C TRP A 97 -0.84 -11.86 0.75
N VAL A 98 0.42 -11.63 1.13
CA VAL A 98 1.46 -12.66 1.16
C VAL A 98 1.83 -12.93 2.62
N PRO A 99 1.63 -14.16 3.12
CA PRO A 99 2.03 -14.52 4.47
C PRO A 99 3.51 -14.20 4.75
N ILE A 100 3.77 -13.62 5.92
CA ILE A 100 5.13 -13.37 6.40
C ILE A 100 5.64 -14.68 6.98
N THR A 101 6.26 -15.49 6.13
CA THR A 101 6.76 -16.81 6.51
C THR A 101 8.15 -17.07 5.91
N PRO A 102 9.01 -17.86 6.57
CA PRO A 102 10.27 -18.31 5.98
C PRO A 102 10.12 -19.17 4.72
N GLU A 103 8.93 -19.71 4.42
CA GLU A 103 8.75 -20.50 3.20
C GLU A 103 8.76 -19.62 1.94
N PRO A 104 9.62 -19.92 0.94
CA PRO A 104 9.79 -19.10 -0.25
C PRO A 104 8.55 -19.03 -1.16
N ASP A 105 7.63 -20.00 -1.04
CA ASP A 105 6.48 -20.17 -1.94
C ASP A 105 5.13 -19.94 -1.24
N ALA A 106 5.09 -19.09 -0.20
CA ALA A 106 3.84 -18.77 0.48
C ALA A 106 2.80 -18.24 -0.52
N ALA A 107 1.70 -18.98 -0.67
CA ALA A 107 0.67 -18.64 -1.64
C ALA A 107 0.01 -17.30 -1.28
N ALA A 108 0.02 -16.38 -2.24
CA ALA A 108 -0.69 -15.12 -2.11
C ALA A 108 -2.20 -15.32 -2.35
N TYR A 109 -3.03 -14.60 -1.61
CA TYR A 109 -4.49 -14.67 -1.76
C TYR A 109 -5.13 -13.30 -1.68
N PHE A 110 -6.22 -13.09 -2.42
CA PHE A 110 -6.97 -11.83 -2.38
C PHE A 110 -7.72 -11.70 -1.06
N LEU A 111 -7.72 -10.49 -0.48
CA LEU A 111 -8.51 -10.22 0.73
C LEU A 111 -9.99 -10.07 0.44
N SER A 112 -10.35 -9.58 -0.75
CA SER A 112 -11.73 -9.45 -1.21
C SER A 112 -11.77 -9.18 -2.72
N ASP A 113 -12.98 -9.26 -3.30
CA ASP A 113 -13.22 -8.83 -4.68
C ASP A 113 -12.97 -7.32 -4.86
N ALA A 114 -13.31 -6.50 -3.85
CA ALA A 114 -12.98 -5.08 -3.84
C ALA A 114 -11.46 -4.84 -3.82
N ALA A 115 -10.70 -5.65 -3.07
CA ALA A 115 -9.24 -5.57 -3.04
C ALA A 115 -8.62 -5.80 -4.43
N TRP A 116 -9.17 -6.70 -5.23
CA TRP A 116 -8.73 -6.90 -6.61
C TRP A 116 -9.11 -5.73 -7.53
N ARG A 117 -10.32 -5.19 -7.41
CA ARG A 117 -10.81 -4.09 -8.26
C ARG A 117 -10.08 -2.76 -8.02
N GLU A 118 -9.85 -2.42 -6.76
CA GLU A 118 -9.28 -1.12 -6.36
C GLU A 118 -7.76 -1.20 -6.13
N ALA A 119 -7.12 -2.29 -6.56
CA ALA A 119 -5.69 -2.49 -6.46
C ALA A 119 -4.92 -1.37 -7.20
N LEU A 120 -3.87 -0.82 -6.56
CA LEU A 120 -3.15 0.33 -7.11
C LEU A 120 -2.43 0.03 -8.43
N ILE A 121 -2.16 -1.24 -8.75
CA ILE A 121 -1.54 -1.62 -10.02
C ILE A 121 -2.35 -1.10 -11.22
N TRP A 122 -3.67 -1.05 -11.13
CA TRP A 122 -4.51 -0.55 -12.22
C TRP A 122 -4.25 0.93 -12.50
N GLN A 123 -4.18 1.75 -11.44
CA GLN A 123 -3.83 3.16 -11.57
C GLN A 123 -2.38 3.36 -12.03
N ALA A 124 -1.45 2.58 -11.46
CA ALA A 124 -0.02 2.69 -11.77
C ALA A 124 0.32 2.36 -13.24
N ILE A 125 -0.43 1.45 -13.87
CA ILE A 125 -0.25 1.09 -15.29
C ILE A 125 -1.24 1.83 -16.21
N HIS A 126 -2.00 2.80 -15.69
CA HIS A 126 -3.05 3.52 -16.41
C HIS A 126 -4.08 2.60 -17.09
N ALA A 127 -4.50 1.55 -16.40
CA ALA A 127 -5.50 0.59 -16.85
C ALA A 127 -6.69 0.51 -15.88
N HIS A 128 -7.63 -0.38 -16.21
CA HIS A 128 -8.75 -0.73 -15.35
C HIS A 128 -8.79 -2.25 -15.14
N PRO A 129 -9.32 -2.72 -14.00
CA PRO A 129 -9.51 -4.15 -13.76
C PRO A 129 -10.32 -4.79 -14.89
N GLN A 130 -9.83 -5.93 -15.38
CA GLN A 130 -10.46 -6.69 -16.47
C GLN A 130 -11.74 -7.38 -16.00
N ALA A 131 -12.82 -6.61 -15.91
CA ALA A 131 -14.21 -7.06 -15.77
C ALA A 131 -15.19 -5.87 -15.67
N LEU A 132 -14.73 -4.65 -15.39
CA LEU A 132 -15.61 -3.57 -14.93
C LEU A 132 -16.17 -2.66 -16.01
N ARG A 133 -15.51 -2.53 -17.17
CA ARG A 133 -16.02 -1.77 -18.33
C ARG A 133 -15.53 -2.42 -19.61
N GLN A 134 -16.43 -2.77 -20.52
CA GLN A 134 -16.04 -3.02 -21.91
C GLN A 134 -15.39 -1.74 -22.43
N GLN A 135 -14.09 -1.78 -22.71
CA GLN A 135 -13.53 -0.80 -23.64
C GLN A 135 -14.29 -0.94 -24.96
N GLU A 136 -14.56 0.18 -25.62
CA GLU A 136 -15.12 0.15 -26.96
C GLU A 136 -14.20 -0.68 -27.88
N PHE A 137 -14.79 -1.48 -28.75
CA PHE A 137 -14.04 -2.24 -29.74
C PHE A 137 -13.15 -1.29 -30.55
N GLY A 138 -11.84 -1.50 -30.52
CA GLY A 138 -10.87 -0.64 -31.20
C GLY A 138 -10.02 0.25 -30.28
N ALA A 139 -10.24 0.26 -28.96
CA ALA A 139 -9.37 0.99 -28.01
C ALA A 139 -7.88 0.56 -28.07
N TRP A 140 -7.61 -0.63 -28.57
CA TRP A 140 -6.26 -1.18 -28.79
C TRP A 140 -5.59 -0.71 -30.10
N ALA A 141 -6.33 -0.01 -30.97
CA ALA A 141 -5.82 0.46 -32.26
C ALA A 141 -5.00 1.76 -32.13
N GLU A 142 -5.20 2.51 -31.05
CA GLU A 142 -4.43 3.73 -30.79
C GLU A 142 -3.18 3.41 -29.95
N PRO A 143 -1.99 3.90 -30.35
CA PRO A 143 -0.80 3.75 -29.54
C PRO A 143 -0.95 4.54 -28.24
N PRO A 144 -0.42 4.04 -27.11
CA PRO A 144 -0.49 4.75 -25.83
C PRO A 144 0.20 6.11 -25.94
N SER A 145 -0.49 7.17 -25.51
CA SER A 145 0.07 8.52 -25.46
C SER A 145 1.06 8.62 -24.29
N ALA A 146 2.35 8.45 -24.57
CA ALA A 146 3.41 8.73 -23.61
C ALA A 146 3.64 10.24 -23.52
N GLU A 147 2.87 10.96 -22.70
CA GLU A 147 3.24 12.33 -22.29
C GLU A 147 4.37 12.29 -21.27
N TRP A 148 5.59 11.97 -21.72
CA TRP A 148 6.77 12.28 -20.94
C TRP A 148 6.94 13.80 -20.96
N ARG A 149 6.71 14.48 -19.83
CA ARG A 149 6.99 15.92 -19.74
C ARG A 149 8.49 16.16 -19.91
N THR A 150 8.88 16.74 -21.04
CA THR A 150 10.06 17.60 -21.12
C THR A 150 9.87 18.77 -20.15
N ARG A 151 10.42 18.69 -18.93
CA ARG A 151 10.70 19.89 -18.16
C ARG A 151 12.13 20.32 -18.50
N GLY A 152 12.23 21.29 -19.41
CA GLY A 152 13.38 22.19 -19.50
C GLY A 152 13.25 23.33 -18.51
#